data_AF-A0A7C7QV16-F1
#
_entry.id   AF-A0A7C7QV16-F1
#
_cell.length_a   1.000
_cell.length_b   1.000
_cell.length_c   1.000
_cell.angle_alpha   90.00
_cell.angle_beta   90.00
_cell.angle_gamma   90.00
#
_symmetry.space_group_name_H-M   'P 1'
#
loop_
_entity.id
_entity.type
_entity.pdbx_description
1 polymer ?
#
loop_
_entity_poly.entity_id
_entity_poly.type
_entity_poly.pdbx_seq_one_letter_code
_entity_poly.pdbx_strand_id
1 'polypeptide(L)'
;MSEPFVQSLFLVGIPGLEPALEAEALARGFRGVRRVPGGVEVDGDLAEAARANVSLRCAVRVLLRVAEFRAMHLAQLDKRSKKVPWGDWLRADVPVRVEAVCRRSKIYVNKAAVQRVSGGLEAAGIGVSRDGAVSVKVRIDDDLCTISLDTTGEALHRRGHKEFVGKAPMRENMAAGFLHEIGFDGSQTLVDPMCGSGTFVLEAAEIAAGLVPGRSRGFAFEQMVGGVRPQVAGGSGQKPGLRFYGYDRSDGAIRGAVANA
;
A
#
# COMPACT_ATOMS: atom_id res chain seq x y z
N MET A 1 -0.45 3.04 -33.37
CA MET A 1 0.72 2.90 -32.47
C MET A 1 0.20 3.12 -31.06
N SER A 2 0.31 2.12 -30.18
CA SER A 2 -0.04 2.30 -28.76
C SER A 2 1.06 3.12 -28.11
N GLU A 3 0.70 4.21 -27.44
CA GLU A 3 1.64 4.98 -26.61
C GLU A 3 2.39 4.04 -25.65
N PRO A 4 3.69 4.28 -25.39
CA PRO A 4 4.42 3.52 -24.39
C PRO A 4 3.71 3.71 -23.04
N PHE A 5 3.33 2.60 -22.42
CA PHE A 5 2.73 2.60 -21.10
C PHE A 5 3.72 3.23 -20.11
N VAL A 6 3.40 4.43 -19.62
CA VAL A 6 4.22 5.12 -18.61
C VAL A 6 4.01 4.38 -17.29
N GLN A 7 5.11 3.92 -16.69
CA GLN A 7 5.08 3.25 -15.40
C GLN A 7 4.52 4.20 -14.35
N SER A 8 3.47 3.75 -13.68
CA SER A 8 2.75 4.53 -12.69
C SER A 8 2.45 3.67 -11.48
N LEU A 9 2.40 4.32 -10.34
CA LEU A 9 2.05 3.73 -9.07
C LEU A 9 0.65 4.20 -8.68
N PHE A 10 -0.11 3.29 -8.10
CA PHE A 10 -1.36 3.64 -7.44
C PHE A 10 -1.21 3.41 -5.94
N LEU A 11 -1.18 4.51 -5.20
CA LEU A 11 -1.20 4.56 -3.76
C LEU A 11 -2.66 4.43 -3.31
N VAL A 12 -3.03 3.24 -2.86
CA VAL A 12 -4.40 2.97 -2.41
C VAL A 12 -4.66 3.77 -1.14
N GLY A 13 -5.65 4.65 -1.16
CA GLY A 13 -6.04 5.49 -0.02
C GLY A 13 -7.21 4.93 0.77
N ILE A 14 -7.49 5.55 1.92
CA ILE A 14 -8.75 5.37 2.63
C ILE A 14 -9.76 6.35 2.02
N PRO A 15 -10.98 5.91 1.66
CA PRO A 15 -12.00 6.82 1.15
C PRO A 15 -12.27 7.99 2.10
N GLY A 16 -12.21 9.22 1.59
CA GLY A 16 -12.34 10.46 2.34
C GLY A 16 -11.01 11.03 2.86
N LEU A 17 -9.93 10.24 2.86
CA LEU A 17 -8.57 10.68 3.27
C LEU A 17 -7.59 10.70 2.09
N GLU A 18 -8.09 10.72 0.86
CA GLU A 18 -7.26 10.96 -0.31
C GLU A 18 -6.50 12.31 -0.27
N PRO A 19 -7.07 13.43 0.25
CA PRO A 19 -6.32 14.68 0.40
C PRO A 19 -5.08 14.53 1.28
N ALA A 20 -5.19 13.87 2.44
CA ALA A 20 -4.06 13.59 3.30
C ALA A 20 -2.97 12.73 2.64
N LEU A 21 -3.36 11.72 1.86
CA LEU A 21 -2.41 10.89 1.12
C LEU A 21 -1.72 11.67 -0.02
N GLU A 22 -2.45 12.54 -0.71
CA GLU A 22 -1.91 13.40 -1.78
C GLU A 22 -0.89 14.39 -1.22
N ALA A 23 -1.22 15.06 -0.12
CA ALA A 23 -0.32 15.97 0.57
C ALA A 23 0.93 15.24 1.10
N GLU A 24 0.78 14.04 1.68
CA GLU A 24 1.92 13.22 2.09
C GLU A 24 2.82 12.86 0.89
N ALA A 25 2.24 12.43 -0.24
CA ALA A 25 3.00 12.09 -1.44
C ALA A 25 3.78 13.29 -1.99
N LEU A 26 3.15 14.47 -2.04
CA LEU A 26 3.81 15.72 -2.45
C LEU A 26 4.95 16.09 -1.50
N ALA A 27 4.71 16.04 -0.18
CA ALA A 27 5.71 16.39 0.83
C ALA A 27 6.93 15.45 0.79
N ARG A 28 6.74 14.21 0.33
CA ARG A 28 7.81 13.21 0.15
C ARG A 28 8.45 13.22 -1.23
N GLY A 29 8.11 14.21 -2.07
CA GLY A 29 8.76 14.44 -3.36
C GLY A 29 8.37 13.46 -4.47
N PHE A 30 7.24 12.76 -4.35
CA PHE A 30 6.72 11.96 -5.47
C PHE A 30 6.30 12.87 -6.62
N ARG A 31 6.48 12.40 -7.86
CA ARG A 31 6.16 13.15 -9.09
C ARG A 31 4.82 12.69 -9.67
N GLY A 32 4.23 13.53 -10.50
CA GLY A 32 2.96 13.20 -11.18
C GLY A 32 1.79 12.95 -10.23
N VAL A 33 1.83 13.53 -9.02
CA VAL A 33 0.83 13.27 -7.99
C VAL A 33 -0.54 13.74 -8.47
N ARG A 34 -1.46 12.79 -8.60
CA ARG A 34 -2.84 13.03 -9.00
C ARG A 34 -3.78 12.25 -8.11
N ARG A 35 -4.60 12.95 -7.34
CA ARG A 35 -5.70 12.35 -6.61
C ARG A 35 -6.74 11.75 -7.56
N VAL A 36 -7.18 10.53 -7.26
CA VAL A 36 -8.24 9.81 -7.97
C VAL A 36 -9.15 9.12 -6.95
N PRO A 37 -10.36 8.65 -7.32
CA PRO A 37 -11.22 7.95 -6.38
C PRO A 37 -10.54 6.72 -5.74
N GLY A 38 -10.46 6.71 -4.40
CA GLY A 38 -9.86 5.61 -3.64
C GLY A 38 -8.34 5.63 -3.54
N GLY A 39 -7.66 6.72 -3.94
CA GLY A 39 -6.22 6.84 -3.76
C GLY A 39 -5.55 7.97 -4.53
N VAL A 40 -4.25 7.81 -4.75
CA VAL A 40 -3.39 8.78 -5.44
C VAL A 40 -2.54 8.06 -6.46
N GLU A 41 -2.49 8.57 -7.67
CA GLU A 41 -1.57 8.12 -8.71
C GLU A 41 -0.29 8.95 -8.65
N VAL A 42 0.86 8.30 -8.81
CA VAL A 42 2.16 8.96 -8.89
C VAL A 42 2.99 8.30 -9.99
N ASP A 43 3.93 9.03 -10.57
CA ASP A 43 4.89 8.48 -11.52
C ASP A 43 5.95 7.69 -10.75
N GLY A 44 6.33 6.53 -11.27
CA GLY A 44 7.42 5.77 -10.67
C GLY A 44 7.53 4.32 -11.08
N ASP A 45 8.72 3.78 -10.84
CA ASP A 45 9.10 2.39 -11.06
C ASP A 45 9.07 1.59 -9.75
N LEU A 46 9.71 0.42 -9.73
CA LEU A 46 9.81 -0.41 -8.53
C LEU A 46 10.59 0.26 -7.39
N ALA A 47 11.60 1.09 -7.68
CA ALA A 47 12.36 1.78 -6.65
C ALA A 47 11.50 2.87 -5.97
N GLU A 48 10.72 3.60 -6.76
CA GLU A 48 9.71 4.54 -6.27
C GLU A 48 8.62 3.81 -5.44
N ALA A 49 8.16 2.65 -5.90
CA ALA A 49 7.22 1.82 -5.14
C ALA A 49 7.80 1.34 -3.81
N ALA A 50 9.05 0.91 -3.79
CA ALA A 50 9.74 0.50 -2.58
C ALA A 50 9.86 1.68 -1.60
N ARG A 51 10.21 2.89 -2.08
CA ARG A 51 10.22 4.09 -1.24
C ARG A 51 8.85 4.41 -0.68
N ALA A 52 7.80 4.32 -1.49
CA ALA A 52 6.43 4.57 -1.06
C ALA A 52 6.01 3.60 0.07
N ASN A 53 6.31 2.31 -0.06
CA ASN A 53 6.00 1.31 0.95
C ASN A 53 6.71 1.57 2.29
N VAL A 54 7.97 1.97 2.25
CA VAL A 54 8.75 2.22 3.46
C VAL A 54 8.33 3.52 4.14
N SER A 55 7.98 4.55 3.35
CA SER A 55 7.89 5.93 3.85
C SER A 55 6.47 6.42 4.13
N LEU A 56 5.44 5.95 3.42
CA LEU A 56 4.08 6.51 3.52
C LEU A 56 3.32 5.97 4.74
N ARG A 57 2.67 6.88 5.49
CA ARG A 57 1.83 6.58 6.65
C ARG A 57 0.37 6.43 6.25
N CYS A 58 -0.14 7.27 5.35
CA CYS A 58 -1.57 7.35 5.03
C CYS A 58 -2.04 6.27 4.06
N ALA A 59 -1.12 5.74 3.23
CA ALA A 59 -1.44 4.73 2.24
C ALA A 59 -1.91 3.41 2.88
N VAL A 60 -2.79 2.69 2.17
CA VAL A 60 -3.24 1.33 2.51
C VAL A 60 -2.28 0.31 1.88
N ARG A 61 -1.95 0.50 0.60
CA ARG A 61 -1.08 -0.35 -0.24
C ARG A 61 -0.49 0.48 -1.38
N VAL A 62 0.59 -0.01 -1.98
CA VAL A 62 1.25 0.56 -3.16
C VAL A 62 1.20 -0.47 -4.28
N LEU A 63 0.53 -0.11 -5.38
CA LEU A 63 0.38 -0.98 -6.55
C LEU A 63 1.24 -0.43 -7.70
N LEU A 64 2.17 -1.22 -8.21
CA LEU A 64 2.91 -0.92 -9.43
C LEU A 64 2.07 -1.34 -10.63
N ARG A 65 1.61 -0.41 -11.47
CA ARG A 65 0.86 -0.75 -12.68
C ARG A 65 1.84 -1.22 -13.75
N VAL A 66 1.59 -2.38 -14.34
CA VAL A 66 2.49 -3.00 -15.33
C VAL A 66 1.87 -3.16 -16.70
N ALA A 67 0.54 -3.10 -16.79
CA ALA A 67 -0.16 -3.10 -18.07
C ALA A 67 -1.54 -2.47 -17.94
N GLU A 68 -1.97 -1.81 -19.01
CA GLU A 68 -3.32 -1.31 -19.18
C GLU A 68 -3.78 -1.52 -20.62
N PHE A 69 -4.98 -2.08 -20.81
CA PHE A 69 -5.56 -2.31 -22.13
C PHE A 69 -7.07 -2.56 -22.05
N ARG A 70 -7.78 -2.28 -23.14
CA ARG A 70 -9.20 -2.67 -23.25
C ARG A 70 -9.35 -4.17 -23.53
N ALA A 71 -10.29 -4.81 -22.83
CA ALA A 71 -10.64 -6.22 -23.03
C ALA A 71 -12.15 -6.43 -22.90
N MET A 72 -12.80 -6.71 -24.03
CA MET A 72 -14.26 -6.93 -24.09
C MET A 72 -14.65 -8.41 -23.93
N HIS A 73 -13.70 -9.33 -24.08
CA HIS A 73 -13.94 -10.76 -23.96
C HIS A 73 -12.69 -11.52 -23.49
N LEU A 74 -12.89 -12.70 -22.90
CA LEU A 74 -11.82 -13.47 -22.24
C LEU A 74 -10.64 -13.85 -23.15
N ALA A 75 -10.89 -14.08 -24.44
CA ALA A 75 -9.82 -14.37 -25.39
C ALA A 75 -8.87 -13.17 -25.62
N GLN A 76 -9.40 -11.93 -25.57
CA GLN A 76 -8.56 -10.72 -25.62
C GLN A 76 -7.72 -10.61 -24.35
N LEU A 77 -8.33 -10.83 -23.18
CA LEU A 77 -7.63 -10.80 -21.90
C LEU A 77 -6.49 -11.83 -21.87
N ASP A 78 -6.74 -13.07 -22.30
CA ASP A 78 -5.72 -14.12 -22.39
C ASP A 78 -4.54 -13.72 -23.30
N LYS A 79 -4.86 -13.29 -24.54
CA LYS A 79 -3.85 -12.90 -25.53
C LYS A 79 -3.01 -11.70 -25.06
N ARG A 80 -3.63 -10.73 -24.39
CA ARG A 80 -2.94 -9.53 -23.88
C ARG A 80 -2.14 -9.82 -22.62
N SER A 81 -2.64 -10.67 -21.73
CA SER A 81 -1.93 -11.07 -20.50
C SER A 81 -0.64 -11.81 -20.82
N LYS A 82 -0.62 -12.64 -21.88
CA LYS A 82 0.60 -13.30 -22.38
C LYS A 82 1.64 -12.35 -22.98
N LYS A 83 1.28 -11.11 -23.30
CA LYS A 83 2.19 -10.09 -23.83
C LYS A 83 2.78 -9.18 -22.76
N VAL A 84 2.31 -9.28 -21.52
CA VAL A 84 2.90 -8.52 -20.41
C VAL A 84 4.29 -9.10 -20.14
N PRO A 85 5.34 -8.26 -20.02
CA PRO A 85 6.70 -8.73 -19.77
C PRO A 85 6.85 -9.10 -18.29
N TRP A 86 6.22 -10.20 -17.88
CA TRP A 86 6.18 -10.58 -16.46
C TRP A 86 7.56 -10.80 -15.84
N GLY A 87 8.51 -11.34 -16.62
CA GLY A 87 9.88 -11.61 -16.20
C GLY A 87 10.69 -10.37 -15.82
N ASP A 88 10.26 -9.18 -16.24
CA ASP A 88 10.92 -7.92 -15.86
C ASP A 88 10.71 -7.60 -14.37
N TRP A 89 9.66 -8.18 -13.74
CA TRP A 89 9.22 -7.82 -12.40
C TRP A 89 9.12 -9.02 -11.45
N LEU A 90 8.77 -10.19 -11.97
CA LEU A 90 8.47 -11.37 -11.18
C LEU A 90 9.55 -12.43 -11.39
N ARG A 91 10.02 -12.99 -10.28
CA ARG A 91 11.01 -14.07 -10.32
C ARG A 91 10.31 -15.39 -10.61
N ALA A 92 10.92 -16.23 -11.44
CA ALA A 92 10.37 -17.54 -11.79
C ALA A 92 10.33 -18.53 -10.61
N ASP A 93 11.21 -18.33 -9.61
CA ASP A 93 11.31 -19.16 -8.40
C ASP A 93 10.33 -18.76 -7.28
N VAL A 94 9.63 -17.62 -7.43
CA VAL A 94 8.68 -17.12 -6.43
C VAL A 94 7.26 -17.21 -6.97
N PRO A 95 6.37 -18.04 -6.39
CA PRO A 95 5.00 -18.14 -6.86
C PRO A 95 4.22 -16.87 -6.51
N VAL A 96 3.28 -16.50 -7.39
CA VAL A 96 2.40 -15.34 -7.23
C VAL A 96 0.96 -15.75 -7.03
N ARG A 97 0.17 -14.90 -6.37
CA ARG A 97 -1.28 -15.06 -6.30
C ARG A 97 -1.97 -14.07 -7.23
N VAL A 98 -3.08 -14.48 -7.85
CA VAL A 98 -3.83 -13.63 -8.78
C VAL A 98 -5.20 -13.32 -8.19
N GLU A 99 -5.55 -12.04 -8.15
CA GLU A 99 -6.84 -11.55 -7.67
C GLU A 99 -7.46 -10.65 -8.73
N ALA A 100 -8.75 -10.83 -9.04
CA ALA A 100 -9.45 -10.04 -10.03
C ALA A 100 -10.72 -9.40 -9.49
N VAL A 101 -10.98 -8.16 -9.89
CA VAL A 101 -12.22 -7.43 -9.64
C VAL A 101 -12.72 -6.86 -10.96
N CYS A 102 -13.89 -7.33 -11.40
CA CYS A 102 -14.55 -6.86 -12.60
C CYS A 102 -15.80 -6.04 -12.23
N ARG A 103 -15.97 -4.86 -12.84
CA ARG A 103 -17.12 -3.97 -12.64
C ARG A 103 -17.53 -3.36 -13.96
N ARG A 104 -18.84 -3.16 -14.18
CA ARG A 104 -19.40 -2.45 -15.34
C ARG A 104 -18.76 -2.86 -16.69
N SER A 105 -18.46 -4.15 -16.87
CA SER A 105 -17.68 -4.64 -18.00
C SER A 105 -18.31 -5.91 -18.57
N LYS A 106 -18.03 -6.20 -19.85
CA LYS A 106 -18.48 -7.43 -20.52
C LYS A 106 -17.85 -8.68 -19.89
N ILE A 107 -16.61 -8.55 -19.40
CA ILE A 107 -16.01 -9.55 -18.52
C ILE A 107 -16.49 -9.25 -17.10
N TYR A 108 -17.43 -10.04 -16.57
CA TYR A 108 -17.98 -9.85 -15.22
C TYR A 108 -17.63 -10.98 -14.25
N VAL A 109 -17.09 -12.09 -14.74
CA VAL A 109 -16.76 -13.26 -13.92
C VAL A 109 -15.30 -13.17 -13.44
N ASN A 110 -15.10 -12.72 -12.19
CA ASN A 110 -13.77 -12.56 -11.59
C ASN A 110 -12.91 -13.84 -11.71
N LYS A 111 -13.48 -15.01 -11.43
CA LYS A 111 -12.76 -16.30 -11.53
C LYS A 111 -12.22 -16.57 -12.93
N ALA A 112 -12.98 -16.20 -13.97
CA ALA A 112 -12.55 -16.38 -15.35
C ALA A 112 -11.40 -15.42 -15.69
N ALA A 113 -11.46 -14.18 -15.21
CA ALA A 113 -10.35 -13.22 -15.38
C ALA A 113 -9.08 -13.71 -14.68
N VAL A 114 -9.19 -14.21 -13.44
CA VAL A 114 -8.07 -14.85 -12.72
C VAL A 114 -7.46 -15.96 -13.56
N GLN A 115 -8.26 -16.92 -14.04
CA GLN A 115 -7.76 -18.04 -14.85
C GLN A 115 -7.00 -17.59 -16.10
N ARG A 116 -7.46 -16.55 -16.81
CA ARG A 116 -6.77 -16.06 -18.03
C ARG A 116 -5.44 -15.39 -17.71
N VAL A 117 -5.37 -14.62 -16.63
CA VAL A 117 -4.12 -13.97 -16.23
C VAL A 117 -3.13 -15.00 -15.67
N SER A 118 -3.63 -15.97 -14.90
CA SER A 118 -2.83 -17.11 -14.42
C SER A 118 -2.20 -17.90 -15.57
N GLY A 119 -2.96 -18.23 -16.61
CA GLY A 119 -2.40 -18.89 -17.80
C GLY A 119 -1.35 -18.04 -18.55
N GLY A 120 -1.43 -16.72 -18.46
CA GLY A 120 -0.40 -15.81 -18.99
C GLY A 120 0.90 -15.83 -18.18
N LEU A 121 0.79 -15.90 -16.85
CA LEU A 121 1.92 -16.03 -15.92
C LEU A 121 2.62 -17.39 -16.08
N GLU A 122 1.84 -18.47 -16.12
CA GLU A 122 2.36 -19.84 -16.31
C GLU A 122 3.09 -19.98 -17.66
N ALA A 123 2.54 -19.37 -18.72
CA ALA A 123 3.20 -19.34 -20.02
C ALA A 123 4.53 -18.55 -20.01
N ALA A 124 4.69 -17.62 -19.07
CA ALA A 124 5.94 -16.90 -18.82
C ALA A 124 6.88 -17.61 -17.82
N GLY A 125 6.53 -18.83 -17.38
CA GLY A 125 7.33 -19.61 -16.44
C GLY A 125 7.17 -19.19 -14.98
N ILE A 126 6.14 -18.42 -14.63
CA ILE A 126 5.88 -17.95 -13.27
C ILE A 126 4.78 -18.81 -12.64
N GLY A 127 5.11 -19.47 -11.54
CA GLY A 127 4.16 -20.30 -10.80
C GLY A 127 3.04 -19.47 -10.16
N VAL A 128 1.82 -20.01 -10.17
CA VAL A 128 0.66 -19.39 -9.51
C VAL A 128 0.24 -20.23 -8.30
N SER A 129 0.16 -19.61 -7.13
CA SER A 129 -0.30 -20.24 -5.89
C SER A 129 -1.19 -19.30 -5.10
N ARG A 130 -2.13 -19.83 -4.31
CA ARG A 130 -2.98 -19.02 -3.42
C ARG A 130 -2.15 -18.31 -2.34
N ASP A 131 -1.08 -18.96 -1.90
CA ASP A 131 -0.17 -18.45 -0.87
C ASP A 131 1.05 -17.73 -1.46
N GLY A 132 0.96 -17.31 -2.73
CA GLY A 132 2.03 -16.58 -3.41
C GLY A 132 2.42 -15.29 -2.68
N ALA A 133 3.73 -15.02 -2.64
CA ALA A 133 4.33 -13.92 -1.89
C ALA A 133 3.95 -12.55 -2.47
N VAL A 134 3.83 -12.47 -3.81
CA VAL A 134 3.43 -11.27 -4.55
C VAL A 134 2.01 -11.46 -5.11
N SER A 135 1.20 -10.41 -5.05
CA SER A 135 -0.17 -10.44 -5.58
C SER A 135 -0.27 -9.66 -6.89
N VAL A 136 -0.72 -10.35 -7.94
CA VAL A 136 -1.13 -9.73 -9.20
C VAL A 136 -2.60 -9.32 -9.09
N LYS A 137 -2.85 -8.01 -9.09
CA LYS A 137 -4.19 -7.42 -9.02
C LYS A 137 -4.66 -7.08 -10.43
N VAL A 138 -5.80 -7.64 -10.81
CA VAL A 138 -6.45 -7.40 -12.09
C VAL A 138 -7.74 -6.63 -11.84
N ARG A 139 -7.80 -5.38 -12.30
CA ARG A 139 -9.01 -4.57 -12.21
C ARG A 139 -9.56 -4.37 -13.61
N ILE A 140 -10.81 -4.76 -13.84
CA ILE A 140 -11.52 -4.48 -15.09
C ILE A 140 -12.71 -3.58 -14.76
N ASP A 141 -12.69 -2.36 -15.24
CA ASP A 141 -13.78 -1.38 -15.06
C ASP A 141 -14.06 -0.70 -16.39
N ASP A 142 -15.32 -0.68 -16.83
CA ASP A 142 -15.74 -0.16 -18.15
C ASP A 142 -14.92 -0.73 -19.34
N ASP A 143 -14.71 -2.05 -19.32
CA ASP A 143 -13.88 -2.81 -20.27
C ASP A 143 -12.38 -2.41 -20.29
N LEU A 144 -11.93 -1.51 -19.42
CA LEU A 144 -10.51 -1.18 -19.22
C LEU A 144 -9.90 -2.12 -18.19
N CYS A 145 -8.95 -2.95 -18.63
CA CYS A 145 -8.19 -3.85 -17.77
C CYS A 145 -6.89 -3.18 -17.35
N THR A 146 -6.71 -2.98 -16.05
CA THR A 146 -5.46 -2.55 -15.43
C THR A 146 -4.89 -3.71 -14.62
N ILE A 147 -3.66 -4.09 -14.93
CA ILE A 147 -2.90 -5.12 -14.20
C ILE A 147 -1.86 -4.41 -13.34
N SER A 148 -1.83 -4.74 -12.06
CA SER A 148 -0.89 -4.18 -11.09
C SER A 148 -0.25 -5.26 -10.24
N LEU A 149 0.97 -5.01 -9.78
CA LEU A 149 1.69 -5.82 -8.82
C LEU A 149 1.57 -5.16 -7.44
N ASP A 150 1.08 -5.90 -6.45
CA ASP A 150 1.04 -5.45 -5.05
C ASP A 150 2.44 -5.54 -4.45
N THR A 151 3.09 -4.38 -4.35
CA THR A 151 4.45 -4.25 -3.82
C THR A 151 4.49 -4.28 -2.28
N THR A 152 3.33 -4.22 -1.62
CA THR A 152 3.23 -4.07 -0.17
C THR A 152 3.16 -5.41 0.58
N GLY A 153 2.32 -6.36 0.13
CA GLY A 153 2.12 -7.63 0.83
C GLY A 153 1.07 -7.53 1.96
N GLU A 154 1.46 -7.37 3.22
CA GLU A 154 0.49 -7.04 4.29
C GLU A 154 0.08 -5.55 4.16
N ALA A 155 -1.14 -5.15 4.53
CA ALA A 155 -1.55 -3.74 4.39
C ALA A 155 -0.70 -2.79 5.26
N LEU A 156 -0.46 -1.56 4.80
CA LEU A 156 0.52 -0.63 5.41
C LEU A 156 0.20 -0.23 6.84
N HIS A 157 -1.07 -0.22 7.25
CA HIS A 157 -1.45 0.03 8.64
C HIS A 157 -0.78 -0.92 9.65
N ARG A 158 -0.45 -2.14 9.25
CA ARG A 158 0.28 -3.10 10.09
C ARG A 158 1.76 -2.73 10.16
N ARG A 159 2.16 -1.84 11.07
CA ARG A 159 3.54 -1.30 11.12
C ARG A 159 4.63 -2.32 11.53
N GLY A 160 4.24 -3.45 12.12
CA GLY A 160 5.13 -4.56 12.46
C GLY A 160 5.73 -4.52 13.87
N HIS A 161 5.45 -3.47 14.66
CA HIS A 161 5.97 -3.31 16.03
C HIS A 161 4.86 -3.19 17.10
N LYS A 162 3.64 -3.65 16.79
CA LYS A 162 2.51 -3.60 17.72
C LYS A 162 2.38 -4.94 18.43
N GLU A 163 2.66 -4.97 19.73
CA GLU A 163 2.58 -6.18 20.55
C GLU A 163 1.13 -6.53 20.92
N PHE A 164 0.29 -5.52 21.16
CA PHE A 164 -1.09 -5.69 21.60
C PHE A 164 -2.12 -5.15 20.60
N VAL A 165 -3.05 -6.01 20.20
CA VAL A 165 -4.20 -5.67 19.36
C VAL A 165 -5.46 -5.74 20.23
N GLY A 166 -6.07 -4.59 20.51
CA GLY A 166 -7.35 -4.51 21.23
C GLY A 166 -8.52 -5.11 20.44
N LYS A 167 -9.74 -5.06 20.99
CA LYS A 167 -10.94 -5.65 20.34
C LYS A 167 -11.36 -4.95 19.03
N ALA A 168 -11.19 -3.63 18.94
CA ALA A 168 -11.57 -2.84 17.78
C ALA A 168 -10.61 -1.65 17.58
N PRO A 169 -9.32 -1.90 17.30
CA PRO A 169 -8.36 -0.82 17.18
C PRO A 169 -8.58 -0.07 15.87
N MET A 170 -8.56 1.25 15.95
CA MET A 170 -8.44 2.09 14.76
C MET A 170 -7.14 1.74 14.02
N ARG A 171 -7.21 1.75 12.68
CA ARG A 171 -6.05 1.50 11.82
C ARG A 171 -5.08 2.67 11.89
N GLU A 172 -3.81 2.34 11.92
CA GLU A 172 -2.68 3.25 12.04
C GLU A 172 -2.63 4.30 10.91
N ASN A 173 -2.90 3.88 9.68
CA ASN A 173 -2.95 4.79 8.53
C ASN A 173 -4.17 5.73 8.55
N MET A 174 -5.27 5.33 9.18
CA MET A 174 -6.43 6.20 9.40
C MET A 174 -6.11 7.26 10.46
N ALA A 175 -5.44 6.86 11.55
CA ALA A 175 -4.96 7.79 12.56
C ALA A 175 -4.00 8.82 11.97
N ALA A 176 -3.01 8.38 11.18
CA ALA A 176 -2.08 9.27 10.50
C ALA A 176 -2.78 10.25 9.53
N GLY A 177 -3.79 9.78 8.80
CA GLY A 177 -4.60 10.64 7.93
C GLY A 177 -5.36 11.71 8.71
N PHE A 178 -5.99 11.36 9.82
CA PHE A 178 -6.67 12.35 10.68
C PHE A 178 -5.70 13.34 11.33
N LEU A 179 -4.52 12.89 11.78
CA LEU A 179 -3.48 13.78 12.29
C LEU A 179 -3.07 14.80 11.22
N HIS A 180 -2.94 14.36 9.96
CA HIS A 180 -2.65 15.26 8.86
C HIS A 180 -3.78 16.30 8.63
N GLU A 181 -5.04 15.86 8.62
CA GLU A 181 -6.20 16.76 8.40
C GLU A 181 -6.34 17.83 9.48
N ILE A 182 -5.90 17.57 10.72
CA ILE A 182 -5.87 18.58 11.79
C ILE A 182 -4.60 19.45 11.79
N GLY A 183 -3.70 19.26 10.80
CA GLY A 183 -2.46 20.02 10.67
C GLY A 183 -1.37 19.62 11.66
N PHE A 184 -1.40 18.40 12.19
CA PHE A 184 -0.34 17.89 13.06
C PHE A 184 0.94 17.62 12.25
N ASP A 185 2.04 18.27 12.62
CA ASP A 185 3.33 18.16 11.94
C ASP A 185 4.43 17.55 12.83
N GLY A 186 4.08 17.17 14.07
CA GLY A 186 5.01 16.64 15.05
C GLY A 186 5.65 17.69 15.95
N SER A 187 5.35 18.99 15.76
CA SER A 187 5.78 20.08 16.65
C SER A 187 4.79 20.35 17.79
N GLN A 188 3.58 19.79 17.72
CA GLN A 188 2.53 20.00 18.71
C GLN A 188 2.44 18.85 19.73
N THR A 189 1.91 19.15 20.92
CA THR A 189 1.46 18.13 21.87
C THR A 189 0.09 17.60 21.46
N LEU A 190 -0.13 16.28 21.60
CA LEU A 190 -1.44 15.65 21.37
C LEU A 190 -1.97 15.02 22.65
N VAL A 191 -3.27 15.21 22.88
CA VAL A 191 -4.03 14.56 23.96
C VAL A 191 -5.18 13.79 23.34
N ASP A 192 -5.23 12.49 23.61
CA ASP A 192 -6.36 11.62 23.28
C ASP A 192 -7.06 11.18 24.57
N PRO A 193 -8.25 11.74 24.90
CA PRO A 193 -8.94 11.45 26.15
C PRO A 193 -9.65 10.08 26.17
N MET A 194 -9.66 9.35 25.05
CA MET A 194 -10.26 8.02 24.90
C MET A 194 -9.38 7.13 24.00
N CYS A 195 -8.11 7.00 24.38
CA CYS A 195 -7.07 6.52 23.49
C CYS A 195 -7.13 5.03 23.16
N GLY A 196 -7.90 4.23 23.90
CA GLY A 196 -7.94 2.79 23.75
C GLY A 196 -6.53 2.20 23.79
N SER A 197 -6.13 1.53 22.71
CA SER A 197 -4.78 0.95 22.55
C SER A 197 -3.70 1.95 22.12
N GLY A 198 -3.98 3.26 22.17
CA GLY A 198 -3.00 4.32 21.96
C GLY A 198 -2.73 4.73 20.51
N THR A 199 -3.52 4.28 19.51
CA THR A 199 -3.16 4.45 18.08
C THR A 199 -2.84 5.90 17.68
N PHE A 200 -3.64 6.89 18.10
CA PHE A 200 -3.37 8.31 17.79
C PHE A 200 -2.10 8.81 18.45
N VAL A 201 -1.95 8.55 19.76
CA VAL A 201 -0.82 9.00 20.58
C VAL A 201 0.48 8.43 20.04
N LEU A 202 0.48 7.15 19.64
CA LEU A 202 1.64 6.47 19.09
C LEU A 202 2.02 6.98 17.70
N GLU A 203 1.07 7.12 16.76
CA GLU A 203 1.38 7.68 15.45
C GLU A 203 1.86 9.14 15.56
N ALA A 204 1.28 9.94 16.47
CA ALA A 204 1.74 11.31 16.74
C ALA A 204 3.18 11.35 17.27
N ALA A 205 3.50 10.47 18.23
CA ALA A 205 4.85 10.34 18.78
C ALA A 205 5.86 9.90 17.72
N GLU A 206 5.50 8.98 16.83
CA GLU A 206 6.37 8.55 15.75
C GLU A 206 6.62 9.65 14.70
N ILE A 207 5.59 10.42 14.35
CA ILE A 207 5.71 11.57 13.45
C ILE A 207 6.68 12.59 14.06
N ALA A 208 6.49 12.93 15.34
CA ALA A 208 7.36 13.87 16.05
C ALA A 208 8.81 13.37 16.20
N ALA A 209 9.01 12.06 16.33
CA ALA A 209 10.34 11.44 16.39
C ALA A 209 10.99 11.27 15.00
N GLY A 210 10.27 11.60 13.92
CA GLY A 210 10.72 11.41 12.54
C GLY A 210 10.91 9.94 12.16
N LEU A 211 10.25 9.01 12.86
CA LEU A 211 10.42 7.59 12.59
C LEU A 211 9.81 7.22 11.23
N VAL A 212 10.36 6.19 10.60
CA VAL A 212 9.86 5.66 9.32
C VAL A 212 8.80 4.59 9.61
N PRO A 213 7.58 4.66 9.01
CA PRO A 213 6.49 3.73 9.34
C PRO A 213 6.78 2.28 8.93
N GLY A 214 7.56 2.09 7.85
CA GLY A 214 7.92 0.77 7.32
C GLY A 214 9.12 0.10 7.99
N ARG A 215 9.71 0.67 9.05
CA ARG A 215 11.02 0.24 9.59
C ARG A 215 11.04 -1.18 10.19
N SER A 216 9.92 -1.66 10.71
CA SER A 216 9.83 -2.92 11.49
C SER A 216 9.09 -4.05 10.78
N ARG A 217 8.95 -3.99 9.45
CA ARG A 217 8.16 -4.96 8.67
C ARG A 217 8.84 -5.32 7.35
N GLY A 218 8.48 -6.46 6.77
CA GLY A 218 8.87 -6.85 5.39
C GLY A 218 7.85 -6.38 4.34
N PHE A 219 8.23 -6.47 3.08
CA PHE A 219 7.38 -6.07 1.94
C PHE A 219 7.43 -7.06 0.78
N ALA A 220 6.35 -7.12 0.00
CA ALA A 220 6.27 -8.02 -1.16
C ALA A 220 7.29 -7.66 -2.27
N PHE A 221 7.64 -6.38 -2.44
CA PHE A 221 8.63 -5.99 -3.44
C PHE A 221 10.01 -6.64 -3.20
N GLU A 222 10.35 -7.02 -1.97
CA GLU A 222 11.64 -7.66 -1.64
C GLU A 222 11.76 -9.06 -2.29
N GLN A 223 10.64 -9.63 -2.77
CA GLN A 223 10.57 -10.90 -3.51
C GLN A 223 10.47 -10.70 -5.03
N MET A 224 10.55 -9.46 -5.51
CA MET A 224 10.46 -9.11 -6.94
C MET A 224 11.86 -8.98 -7.57
N VAL A 225 11.92 -9.01 -8.90
CA VAL A 225 13.15 -8.72 -9.64
C VAL A 225 13.55 -7.26 -9.38
N GLY A 226 14.79 -7.02 -8.92
CA GLY A 226 15.25 -5.68 -8.56
C GLY A 226 14.69 -5.12 -7.24
N GLY A 227 14.04 -5.96 -6.43
CA GLY A 227 13.44 -5.60 -5.15
C GLY A 227 14.46 -5.25 -4.06
N VAL A 228 14.90 -4.00 -4.00
CA VAL A 228 15.86 -3.52 -2.98
C VAL A 228 15.16 -2.63 -1.98
N ARG A 229 15.37 -2.90 -0.68
CA ARG A 229 14.88 -2.01 0.39
C ARG A 229 15.62 -0.67 0.31
N PRO A 230 14.92 0.45 0.13
CA PRO A 230 15.55 1.75 0.04
C PRO A 230 16.03 2.21 1.42
N GLN A 231 17.12 2.97 1.42
CA GLN A 231 17.46 3.82 2.56
C GLN A 231 16.60 5.08 2.48
N VAL A 232 15.65 5.22 3.40
CA VAL A 232 14.83 6.42 3.53
C VAL A 232 15.35 7.21 4.71
N ALA A 233 15.58 8.51 4.52
CA ALA A 233 15.91 9.40 5.62
C ALA A 233 14.78 9.38 6.66
N GLY A 234 15.10 8.88 7.85
CA GLY A 234 14.29 9.05 9.05
C GLY A 234 15.02 9.98 10.02
N GLY A 235 14.27 10.60 10.93
CA GLY A 235 14.86 11.21 12.12
C GLY A 235 15.67 10.16 12.89
N SER A 236 16.64 10.61 13.69
CA SER A 236 17.56 9.74 14.45
C SER A 236 16.89 8.88 15.53
N GLY A 237 15.56 8.78 15.54
CA GLY A 237 14.78 8.24 16.65
C GLY A 237 14.98 9.04 17.94
N GLN A 238 15.41 10.31 17.83
CA GLN A 238 15.58 11.15 19.00
C GLN A 238 14.24 11.32 19.69
N LYS A 239 14.24 11.11 21.01
CA LYS A 239 13.05 11.27 21.83
C LYS A 239 12.56 12.72 21.68
N PRO A 240 11.33 12.95 21.20
CA PRO A 240 10.79 14.30 21.11
C PRO A 240 10.84 14.97 22.49
N GLY A 241 11.15 16.27 22.53
CA GLY A 241 10.99 17.08 23.75
C GLY A 241 9.51 17.25 24.16
N LEU A 242 8.60 16.90 23.25
CA LEU A 242 7.15 16.94 23.42
C LEU A 242 6.65 15.69 24.16
N ARG A 243 5.53 15.85 24.85
CA ARG A 243 4.81 14.75 25.50
C ARG A 243 3.50 14.51 24.80
N PHE A 244 3.08 13.25 24.73
CA PHE A 244 1.82 12.83 24.14
C PHE A 244 1.02 12.09 25.21
N TYR A 245 -0.24 12.45 25.39
CA TYR A 245 -1.05 11.95 26.51
C TYR A 245 -2.24 11.15 25.99
N GLY A 246 -2.41 9.95 26.52
CA GLY A 246 -3.54 9.08 26.26
C GLY A 246 -4.25 8.74 27.56
N TYR A 247 -5.58 8.89 27.59
CA TYR A 247 -6.43 8.50 28.70
C TYR A 247 -7.50 7.53 28.20
N ASP A 248 -7.86 6.54 29.02
CA ASP A 248 -8.97 5.64 28.76
C ASP A 248 -9.48 5.10 30.09
N ARG A 249 -10.77 4.83 30.19
CA ARG A 249 -11.38 4.23 31.39
C ARG A 249 -10.97 2.77 31.59
N SER A 250 -10.48 2.11 30.55
CA SER A 250 -10.14 0.69 30.55
C SER A 250 -8.65 0.49 30.84
N ASP A 251 -8.33 -0.01 32.03
CA ASP A 251 -6.96 -0.39 32.41
C ASP A 251 -6.32 -1.37 31.42
N GLY A 252 -7.12 -2.29 30.86
CA GLY A 252 -6.65 -3.23 29.85
C GLY A 252 -6.24 -2.54 28.55
N ALA A 253 -6.95 -1.48 28.16
CA ALA A 253 -6.60 -0.69 26.99
C ALA A 253 -5.33 0.14 27.25
N ILE A 254 -5.20 0.76 28.42
CA ILE A 254 -4.00 1.50 28.83
C ILE A 254 -2.77 0.59 28.89
N ARG A 255 -2.86 -0.59 29.51
CA ARG A 255 -1.75 -1.56 29.50
C ARG A 255 -1.35 -1.96 28.08
N GLY A 256 -2.34 -2.16 27.20
CA GLY A 256 -2.09 -2.44 25.79
C GLY A 256 -1.43 -1.28 25.04
N ALA A 257 -1.81 -0.03 25.34
CA ALA A 257 -1.18 1.15 24.78
C ALA A 257 0.28 1.29 25.23
N VAL A 258 0.57 1.02 26.50
CA VAL A 258 1.94 1.04 27.06
C VAL A 258 2.81 -0.06 26.45
N ALA A 259 2.26 -1.26 26.22
CA ALA A 259 3.00 -2.35 25.57
C ALA A 259 3.29 -2.08 24.08
N ASN A 260 2.51 -1.22 23.43
CA ASN A 260 2.70 -0.84 22.04
C ASN A 260 3.67 0.36 21.84
N ALA A 261 4.02 1.07 22.92
CA ALA A 261 4.83 2.28 22.91
C ALA A 261 6.33 1.98 22.98
#